data_AF-A0A522U8X5-F1
#
_entry.id   AF-A0A522U8X5-F1
#
_cell.length_a   1.000
_cell.length_b   1.000
_cell.length_c   1.000
_cell.angle_alpha   90.00
_cell.angle_beta   90.00
_cell.angle_gamma   90.00
#
_symmetry.space_group_name_H-M   'P 1'
#
loop_
_entity.id
_entity.type
_entity.pdbx_description
1 polymer ?
#
loop_
_entity_poly.entity_id
_entity_poly.type
_entity_poly.pdbx_seq_one_letter_code
_entity_poly.pdbx_strand_id
1 'polypeptide(L)'
;AIIYTANILGFSLGAARAVMAVSTSIIIGLVMASLFKDFDLKNRTNVQFEMNEERKQPQWVLLLLFVLMVLILVIGTSSLSLTTRLGIIAMLILGVIILLKYYFNREEIRNWGYETWDLTKKIFPILIIGTFAVGVIAYYLPPETFRAFLGGNSFTSCFTASIIGALLYMPTLLEVPIVSTTFGYSAGIIGSGPALSLLLAGPAVSLPSMFVLQRIMGTKKTTAFITLVVLVSTFAGFAYGKVVG
;
A
#
# COMPACT_ATOMS: atom_id res chain seq x y z
N ALA A 1 -2.72 9.36 1.50
CA ALA A 1 -3.16 8.38 2.52
C ALA A 1 -3.25 9.03 3.90
N ILE A 2 -2.16 9.19 4.66
CA ILE A 2 -2.19 9.66 6.07
C ILE A 2 -2.87 11.02 6.25
N ILE A 3 -2.48 12.03 5.47
CA ILE A 3 -3.11 13.38 5.56
C ILE A 3 -4.60 13.31 5.23
N TYR A 4 -4.97 12.50 4.23
CA TYR A 4 -6.36 12.31 3.83
C TYR A 4 -7.17 11.57 4.91
N THR A 5 -6.57 10.57 5.58
CA THR A 5 -7.11 9.93 6.78
C THR A 5 -7.34 10.96 7.89
N ALA A 6 -6.36 11.82 8.17
CA ALA A 6 -6.48 12.84 9.21
C ALA A 6 -7.62 13.84 8.92
N ASN A 7 -7.79 14.23 7.66
CA ASN A 7 -8.80 15.19 7.24
C ASN A 7 -10.22 14.63 7.27
N ILE A 8 -10.40 13.34 6.97
CA ILE A 8 -11.75 12.72 6.87
C ILE A 8 -12.13 11.93 8.11
N LEU A 9 -11.20 11.12 8.63
CA LEU A 9 -11.45 10.20 9.75
C LEU A 9 -10.96 10.76 11.09
N GLY A 10 -10.45 11.99 11.10
CA GLY A 10 -9.97 12.68 12.29
C GLY A 10 -8.47 12.57 12.51
N PHE A 11 -7.93 13.62 13.11
CA PHE A 11 -6.48 13.80 13.30
C PHE A 11 -5.84 12.70 14.15
N SER A 12 -6.53 12.23 15.20
CA SER A 12 -6.03 11.15 16.07
C SER A 12 -5.79 9.85 15.30
N LEU A 13 -6.74 9.46 14.44
CA LEU A 13 -6.60 8.25 13.61
C LEU A 13 -5.50 8.42 12.56
N GLY A 14 -5.40 9.59 11.94
CA GLY A 14 -4.33 9.91 10.99
C GLY A 14 -2.93 9.84 11.62
N ALA A 15 -2.75 10.46 12.78
CA ALA A 15 -1.49 10.42 13.52
C ALA A 15 -1.14 9.00 13.99
N ALA A 16 -2.11 8.28 14.54
CA ALA A 16 -1.92 6.88 14.95
C ALA A 16 -1.52 6.00 13.77
N ARG A 17 -2.16 6.18 12.61
CA ARG A 17 -1.79 5.47 11.38
C ARG A 17 -0.36 5.76 10.97
N ALA A 18 0.09 7.00 11.04
CA ALA A 18 1.47 7.36 10.69
C ALA A 18 2.49 6.64 11.58
N VAL A 19 2.32 6.73 12.90
CA VAL A 19 3.24 6.14 13.88
C VAL A 19 3.21 4.61 13.82
N MET A 20 2.00 4.03 13.80
CA MET A 20 1.84 2.59 13.80
C MET A 20 2.31 1.98 12.48
N ALA A 21 2.03 2.57 11.31
CA ALA A 21 2.52 2.02 10.04
C ALA A 21 4.05 1.91 9.97
N VAL A 22 4.77 2.92 10.48
CA VAL A 22 6.23 2.86 10.59
C VAL A 22 6.65 1.76 11.57
N SER A 23 6.05 1.73 12.75
CA SER A 23 6.38 0.75 13.80
C SER A 23 6.12 -0.69 13.34
N THR A 24 4.96 -0.94 12.73
CA THR A 24 4.58 -2.27 12.22
C THR A 24 5.49 -2.70 11.08
N SER A 25 5.90 -1.80 10.18
CA SER A 25 6.84 -2.12 9.10
C SER A 25 8.20 -2.59 9.63
N ILE A 26 8.72 -1.95 10.68
CA ILE A 26 9.98 -2.31 11.34
C ILE A 26 9.84 -3.69 12.01
N ILE A 27 8.77 -3.88 12.80
CA ILE A 27 8.51 -5.15 13.50
C ILE A 27 8.40 -6.30 12.49
N ILE A 28 7.59 -6.13 11.45
CA ILE A 28 7.36 -7.13 10.42
C ILE A 28 8.68 -7.49 9.71
N GLY A 29 9.45 -6.46 9.31
CA GLY A 29 10.73 -6.65 8.64
C GLY A 29 11.76 -7.41 9.50
N LEU A 30 11.90 -7.03 10.77
CA LEU A 30 12.84 -7.68 11.70
C LEU A 30 12.46 -9.13 11.98
N VAL A 31 11.18 -9.41 12.21
CA VAL A 31 10.70 -10.78 12.45
C VAL A 31 10.89 -11.64 11.20
N MET A 32 10.58 -11.14 10.01
CA MET A 32 10.81 -11.87 8.76
C MET A 32 12.29 -12.14 8.52
N ALA A 33 13.16 -11.15 8.77
CA ALA A 33 14.60 -11.30 8.65
C ALA A 33 15.16 -12.34 9.64
N SER A 34 14.62 -12.41 10.86
CA SER A 34 15.02 -13.40 11.86
C SER A 34 14.51 -14.80 11.53
N LEU A 35 13.25 -14.95 11.11
CA LEU A 35 12.63 -16.26 10.86
C LEU A 35 13.21 -16.98 9.64
N PHE A 36 13.67 -16.22 8.64
CA PHE A 36 14.11 -16.79 7.37
C PHE A 36 15.54 -16.46 7.00
N LYS A 37 16.37 -16.03 7.96
CA LYS A 37 17.78 -15.70 7.77
C LYS A 37 18.53 -16.78 7.00
N ASP A 38 18.37 -18.04 7.39
CA ASP A 38 19.10 -19.16 6.80
C ASP A 38 18.59 -19.54 5.41
N PHE A 39 17.28 -19.40 5.18
CA PHE A 39 16.69 -19.58 3.85
C PHE A 39 17.19 -18.51 2.88
N ASP A 40 17.26 -17.25 3.33
CA ASP A 40 17.79 -16.15 2.52
C ASP A 40 19.28 -16.30 2.25
N LEU A 41 20.07 -16.75 3.22
CA LEU A 41 21.49 -17.02 3.02
C LEU A 41 21.74 -18.15 2.01
N LYS A 42 20.91 -19.21 2.04
CA LYS A 42 21.03 -20.35 1.13
C LYS A 42 20.50 -20.06 -0.29
N ASN A 43 19.51 -19.18 -0.44
CA ASN A 43 18.99 -18.76 -1.74
C ASN A 43 19.73 -17.55 -2.33
N ARG A 44 20.48 -16.78 -1.53
CA ARG A 44 21.34 -15.69 -2.04
C ARG A 44 22.35 -16.15 -3.09
N THR A 45 22.80 -17.40 -3.05
CA THR A 45 23.69 -17.98 -4.07
C THR A 45 23.00 -18.30 -5.40
N ASN A 46 21.67 -18.46 -5.41
CA ASN A 46 20.87 -18.68 -6.64
C ASN A 46 20.20 -17.40 -7.16
N VAL A 47 20.06 -16.38 -6.31
CA VAL A 47 19.62 -15.03 -6.68
C VAL A 47 20.85 -14.10 -6.78
N GLN A 48 21.96 -14.62 -7.29
CA GLN A 48 22.86 -13.77 -8.05
C GLN A 48 22.01 -13.40 -9.28
N PHE A 49 21.36 -12.23 -9.25
CA PHE A 49 20.95 -11.61 -10.49
C PHE A 49 22.15 -11.74 -11.42
N GLU A 50 21.96 -12.35 -12.58
CA GLU A 50 22.82 -12.11 -13.72
C GLU A 50 22.78 -10.59 -13.95
N MET A 51 23.58 -9.86 -13.16
CA MET A 51 24.03 -8.55 -13.50
C MET A 51 24.92 -8.80 -14.71
N ASN A 52 24.30 -8.87 -15.88
CA ASN A 52 24.98 -8.49 -17.09
C ASN A 52 25.68 -7.17 -16.77
N GLU A 53 26.96 -7.07 -17.12
CA GLU A 53 27.79 -5.87 -17.01
C GLU A 53 27.28 -4.77 -17.96
N GLU A 54 25.98 -4.58 -18.07
CA GLU A 54 25.38 -3.44 -18.73
C GLU A 54 25.56 -2.23 -17.83
N ARG A 55 26.21 -1.21 -18.41
CA ARG A 55 26.64 0.04 -17.78
C ARG A 55 25.70 0.49 -16.66
N LYS A 56 26.15 0.37 -15.40
CA LYS A 56 25.46 0.98 -14.26
C LYS A 56 25.47 2.50 -14.43
N GLN A 57 24.28 3.08 -14.62
CA GLN A 57 24.09 4.52 -14.62
C GLN A 57 24.62 5.14 -13.32
N PRO A 58 25.04 6.42 -13.35
CA PRO A 58 25.51 7.10 -12.15
C PRO A 58 24.39 7.10 -11.09
N GLN A 59 24.73 6.81 -9.83
CA GLN A 59 23.74 6.77 -8.74
C GLN A 59 22.98 8.08 -8.58
N TRP A 60 23.61 9.23 -8.88
CA TRP A 60 22.94 10.52 -8.83
C TRP A 60 21.85 10.67 -9.91
N VAL A 61 22.03 10.08 -11.09
CA VAL A 61 21.00 10.08 -12.15
C VAL A 61 19.79 9.27 -11.70
N LEU A 62 20.00 8.11 -11.08
CA LEU A 62 18.94 7.27 -10.50
C LEU A 62 18.21 8.00 -9.37
N LEU A 63 18.95 8.66 -8.47
CA LEU A 63 18.35 9.48 -7.41
C LEU A 63 17.54 10.65 -7.99
N LEU A 64 18.06 11.33 -9.01
CA LEU A 64 17.36 12.45 -9.63
C LEU A 64 16.10 12.00 -10.35
N LEU A 65 16.14 10.86 -11.06
CA LEU A 65 14.95 10.23 -11.65
C LEU A 65 13.91 9.89 -10.58
N PHE A 66 14.34 9.29 -9.46
CA PHE A 66 13.45 8.97 -8.34
C PHE A 66 12.80 10.22 -7.75
N VAL A 67 13.58 11.27 -7.50
CA VAL A 67 13.06 12.56 -6.99
C VAL A 67 12.08 13.18 -7.96
N LEU A 68 12.36 13.17 -9.27
CA LEU A 68 11.43 13.66 -10.29
C LEU A 68 10.12 12.88 -10.29
N MET A 69 10.16 11.54 -10.21
CA MET A 69 8.96 10.70 -10.13
C MET A 69 8.12 11.01 -8.88
N VAL A 70 8.77 11.20 -7.72
CA VAL A 70 8.09 11.58 -6.48
C VAL A 70 7.47 12.98 -6.60
N LEU A 71 8.19 13.96 -7.16
CA LEU A 71 7.67 15.31 -7.37
C LEU A 71 6.45 15.31 -8.31
N ILE A 72 6.49 14.54 -9.40
CA ILE A 72 5.35 14.39 -10.31
C ILE A 72 4.12 13.88 -9.54
N LEU A 73 4.29 12.89 -8.66
CA LEU A 73 3.20 12.36 -7.84
C LEU A 73 2.66 13.38 -6.82
N VAL A 74 3.55 14.08 -6.12
CA VAL A 74 3.18 15.09 -5.11
C VAL A 74 2.44 16.26 -5.75
N ILE A 75 2.96 16.80 -6.85
CA ILE A 75 2.30 17.89 -7.57
C ILE A 75 0.99 17.41 -8.20
N GLY A 76 0.95 16.20 -8.76
CA GLY A 76 -0.26 15.59 -9.32
C GLY A 76 -1.42 15.51 -8.33
N THR A 77 -1.10 15.28 -7.06
CA THR A 77 -2.09 15.17 -5.96
C THR A 77 -2.28 16.45 -5.16
N SER A 78 -1.59 17.54 -5.52
CA SER A 78 -1.68 18.83 -4.83
C SER A 78 -3.01 19.56 -5.09
N SER A 79 -3.37 20.46 -4.18
CA SER A 79 -4.55 21.34 -4.27
C SER A 79 -4.31 22.61 -5.09
N LEU A 80 -3.25 22.66 -5.90
CA LEU A 80 -2.95 23.79 -6.79
C LEU A 80 -4.00 23.92 -7.90
N SER A 81 -4.09 25.11 -8.50
CA SER A 81 -4.97 25.33 -9.65
C SER A 81 -4.59 24.40 -10.82
N LEU A 82 -5.58 23.91 -11.57
CA LEU A 82 -5.36 22.92 -12.63
C LEU A 82 -4.28 23.36 -13.62
N THR A 83 -4.27 24.64 -14.02
CA THR A 83 -3.33 25.20 -14.97
C THR A 83 -1.90 25.21 -14.45
N THR A 84 -1.69 25.60 -13.18
CA THR A 84 -0.36 25.63 -12.56
C THR A 84 0.17 24.22 -12.33
N ARG A 85 -0.70 23.31 -11.86
CA ARG A 85 -0.39 21.89 -11.67
C ARG A 85 0.07 21.23 -12.98
N LEU A 86 -0.69 21.42 -14.06
CA LEU A 86 -0.34 20.85 -15.37
C LEU A 86 0.96 21.46 -15.92
N GLY A 87 1.18 22.77 -15.73
CA GLY A 87 2.44 23.42 -16.13
C GLY A 87 3.67 22.84 -15.43
N ILE A 88 3.61 22.67 -14.11
CA ILE A 88 4.71 22.09 -13.32
C ILE A 88 4.93 20.63 -13.71
N ILE A 89 3.86 19.84 -13.85
CA ILE A 89 3.97 18.42 -14.25
C ILE A 89 4.59 18.29 -15.64
N ALA A 90 4.17 19.12 -16.61
CA ALA A 90 4.74 19.11 -17.95
C ALA A 90 6.24 19.43 -17.92
N MET A 91 6.66 20.41 -17.11
CA MET A 91 8.08 20.73 -16.91
C MET A 91 8.86 19.56 -16.30
N LEU A 92 8.31 18.89 -15.28
CA LEU A 92 8.94 17.73 -14.64
C LEU A 92 9.03 16.53 -15.60
N ILE A 93 7.98 16.25 -16.38
CA ILE A 93 7.97 15.20 -17.40
C ILE A 93 9.04 15.50 -18.46
N LEU A 94 9.16 16.75 -18.89
CA LEU A 94 10.20 17.16 -19.83
C LEU A 94 11.60 16.92 -19.25
N GLY A 95 11.80 17.20 -17.96
CA GLY A 95 13.03 16.86 -17.22
C GLY A 95 13.33 15.36 -17.23
N VAL A 96 12.32 14.51 -16.98
CA VAL A 96 12.46 13.05 -17.07
C VAL A 96 12.82 12.62 -18.49
N ILE A 97 12.16 13.15 -19.51
CA ILE A 97 12.45 12.82 -20.92
C ILE A 97 13.89 13.19 -21.29
N ILE A 98 14.36 14.37 -20.89
CA ILE A 98 15.76 14.79 -21.11
C ILE A 98 16.71 13.82 -20.42
N LEU A 99 16.47 13.53 -19.14
CA LEU A 99 17.33 12.64 -18.36
C LEU A 99 17.39 11.24 -18.96
N LEU A 100 16.25 10.66 -19.34
CA LEU A 100 16.19 9.36 -20.01
C LEU A 100 16.96 9.39 -21.35
N LYS A 101 16.75 10.42 -22.18
CA LYS A 101 17.41 10.51 -23.49
C LYS A 101 18.94 10.63 -23.40
N TYR A 102 19.47 11.32 -22.39
CA TYR A 102 20.91 11.57 -22.26
C TYR A 102 21.66 10.47 -21.50
N TYR A 103 21.01 9.82 -20.53
CA TYR A 103 21.69 8.89 -19.62
C TYR A 103 21.24 7.43 -19.74
N PHE A 104 20.15 7.13 -20.45
CA PHE A 104 19.62 5.77 -20.60
C PHE A 104 19.68 5.31 -22.06
N ASN A 105 19.89 4.01 -22.25
CA ASN A 105 19.88 3.40 -23.57
C ASN A 105 18.45 3.22 -24.10
N ARG A 106 18.31 3.22 -25.43
CA ARG A 106 17.00 3.04 -26.08
C ARG A 106 16.34 1.71 -25.72
N GLU A 107 17.15 0.67 -25.51
CA GLU A 107 16.67 -0.65 -25.07
C GLU A 107 16.19 -0.63 -23.62
N GLU A 108 16.90 0.05 -22.72
CA GLU A 108 16.46 0.21 -21.32
C GLU A 108 15.13 0.96 -21.23
N ILE A 109 14.98 2.07 -21.97
CA ILE A 109 13.73 2.84 -22.02
C ILE A 109 12.59 1.96 -22.57
N ARG A 110 12.87 1.16 -23.61
CA ARG A 110 11.89 0.26 -24.21
C ARG A 110 11.50 -0.86 -23.24
N ASN A 111 12.46 -1.48 -22.56
CA ASN A 111 12.23 -2.53 -21.58
C ASN A 111 11.42 -1.97 -20.39
N TRP A 112 11.78 -0.79 -19.89
CA TRP A 112 11.00 -0.09 -18.86
C TRP A 112 9.56 0.17 -19.29
N GLY A 113 9.34 0.60 -20.54
CA GLY A 113 8.02 0.79 -21.11
C GLY A 113 7.22 -0.52 -21.22
N TYR A 114 7.86 -1.61 -21.66
CA TYR A 114 7.22 -2.93 -21.74
C TYR A 114 6.83 -3.47 -20.36
N GLU A 115 7.72 -3.41 -19.38
CA GLU A 115 7.42 -3.82 -18.01
C GLU A 115 6.30 -2.97 -17.39
N THR A 116 6.34 -1.65 -17.59
CA THR A 116 5.28 -0.75 -17.13
C THR A 116 3.94 -1.10 -17.75
N TRP A 117 3.90 -1.37 -19.06
CA TRP A 117 2.68 -1.76 -19.77
C TRP A 117 2.18 -3.14 -19.35
N ASP A 118 3.08 -4.09 -19.13
CA ASP A 118 2.74 -5.43 -18.67
C ASP A 118 2.15 -5.42 -17.26
N LEU A 119 2.78 -4.69 -16.32
CA LEU A 119 2.24 -4.45 -14.99
C LEU A 119 0.88 -3.76 -15.04
N THR A 120 0.72 -2.77 -15.91
CA THR A 120 -0.57 -2.08 -16.11
C THR A 120 -1.66 -3.07 -16.53
N LYS A 121 -1.41 -3.91 -17.54
CA LYS A 121 -2.37 -4.93 -17.99
C LYS A 121 -2.72 -5.97 -16.91
N LYS A 122 -1.79 -6.27 -16.00
CA LYS A 122 -2.02 -7.20 -14.88
C LYS A 122 -2.84 -6.57 -13.75
N ILE A 123 -2.51 -5.33 -13.36
CA ILE A 123 -3.09 -4.67 -12.19
C ILE A 123 -4.42 -3.98 -12.53
N PHE A 124 -4.52 -3.33 -13.69
CA PHE A 124 -5.65 -2.47 -14.04
C PHE A 124 -7.00 -3.21 -14.10
N PRO A 125 -7.13 -4.39 -14.73
CA PRO A 125 -8.40 -5.12 -14.74
C PRO A 125 -8.84 -5.56 -13.35
N ILE A 126 -7.89 -6.05 -12.54
CA ILE A 126 -8.14 -6.47 -11.15
C ILE A 126 -8.60 -5.27 -10.31
N LEU A 127 -7.98 -4.10 -10.52
CA LEU A 127 -8.37 -2.87 -9.85
C LEU A 127 -9.80 -2.44 -10.21
N ILE A 128 -10.19 -2.50 -11.49
CA ILE A 128 -11.55 -2.16 -11.92
C ILE A 128 -12.56 -3.13 -11.31
N ILE A 129 -12.33 -4.45 -11.44
CA ILE A 129 -13.25 -5.47 -10.94
C ILE A 129 -13.37 -5.38 -9.42
N GLY A 130 -12.24 -5.28 -8.71
CA GLY A 130 -12.21 -5.15 -7.25
C GLY A 130 -12.92 -3.89 -6.77
N THR A 131 -12.62 -2.73 -7.37
CA THR A 131 -13.26 -1.46 -6.99
C THR A 131 -14.77 -1.47 -7.27
N PHE A 132 -15.18 -2.00 -8.42
CA PHE A 132 -16.59 -2.14 -8.76
C PHE A 132 -17.32 -3.07 -7.78
N ALA A 133 -16.74 -4.24 -7.47
CA ALA A 133 -17.32 -5.17 -6.51
C ALA A 133 -17.47 -4.55 -5.11
N VAL A 134 -16.48 -3.79 -4.65
CA VAL A 134 -16.59 -3.05 -3.37
C VAL A 134 -17.69 -2.01 -3.42
N GLY A 135 -17.84 -1.27 -4.52
CA GLY A 135 -18.95 -0.33 -4.70
C GLY A 135 -20.31 -1.01 -4.67
N VAL A 136 -20.46 -2.17 -5.31
CA VAL A 136 -21.68 -2.99 -5.27
C VAL A 136 -21.97 -3.49 -3.85
N ILE A 137 -20.95 -4.01 -3.15
CA ILE A 137 -21.08 -4.42 -1.75
C ILE A 137 -21.52 -3.24 -0.90
N ALA A 138 -20.92 -2.07 -1.06
CA ALA A 138 -21.28 -0.87 -0.31
C ALA A 138 -22.71 -0.38 -0.59
N TYR A 139 -23.25 -0.64 -1.77
CA TYR A 139 -24.63 -0.30 -2.13
C TYR A 139 -25.65 -1.24 -1.46
N TYR A 140 -25.36 -2.55 -1.43
CA TYR A 140 -26.30 -3.56 -0.90
C TYR A 140 -26.12 -3.88 0.59
N LEU A 141 -24.91 -3.71 1.15
CA LEU A 141 -24.65 -3.90 2.57
C LEU A 141 -24.63 -2.54 3.26
N PRO A 142 -25.68 -2.18 4.01
CA PRO A 142 -25.67 -0.97 4.81
C PRO A 142 -24.59 -1.11 5.90
N PRO A 143 -23.90 -0.02 6.28
CA PRO A 143 -22.76 -0.09 7.19
C PRO A 143 -23.08 -0.77 8.54
N GLU A 144 -24.34 -0.70 8.99
CA GLU A 144 -24.86 -1.34 10.20
C GLU A 144 -24.61 -2.84 10.24
N THR A 145 -24.53 -3.49 9.07
CA THR A 145 -24.18 -4.91 8.91
C THR A 145 -22.84 -5.24 9.57
N PHE A 146 -21.88 -4.30 9.52
CA PHE A 146 -20.55 -4.49 10.07
C PHE A 146 -20.47 -4.21 11.57
N ARG A 147 -21.49 -3.57 12.18
CA ARG A 147 -21.49 -3.21 13.61
C ARG A 147 -21.26 -4.41 14.52
N ALA A 148 -21.87 -5.55 14.20
CA ALA A 148 -21.76 -6.77 15.01
C ALA A 148 -20.32 -7.32 15.07
N PHE A 149 -19.53 -7.09 14.01
CA PHE A 149 -18.16 -7.61 13.90
C PHE A 149 -17.12 -6.56 14.27
N LEU A 150 -17.34 -5.32 13.86
CA LEU A 150 -16.35 -4.24 13.86
C LEU A 150 -16.73 -3.05 14.76
N GLY A 151 -17.89 -3.07 15.43
CA GLY A 151 -18.40 -1.94 16.22
C GLY A 151 -17.66 -1.67 17.53
N GLY A 152 -17.04 -2.69 18.13
CA GLY A 152 -16.29 -2.55 19.38
C GLY A 152 -14.78 -2.43 19.19
N ASN A 153 -14.06 -1.99 20.23
CA ASN A 153 -12.59 -2.00 20.28
C ASN A 153 -12.02 -3.31 20.87
N SER A 154 -12.69 -4.43 20.58
CA SER A 154 -12.23 -5.75 21.03
C SER A 154 -11.09 -6.28 20.16
N PHE A 155 -10.30 -7.20 20.69
CA PHE A 155 -9.26 -7.88 19.91
C PHE A 155 -9.87 -8.59 18.70
N THR A 156 -11.00 -9.28 18.89
CA THR A 156 -11.72 -9.98 17.81
C THR A 156 -12.16 -9.02 16.71
N SER A 157 -12.69 -7.85 17.06
CA SER A 157 -13.09 -6.83 16.08
C SER A 157 -11.90 -6.29 15.28
N CYS A 158 -10.77 -6.06 15.94
CA CYS A 158 -9.52 -5.66 15.28
C CYS A 158 -8.97 -6.78 14.39
N PHE A 159 -9.10 -8.03 14.83
CA PHE A 159 -8.65 -9.21 14.10
C PHE A 159 -9.46 -9.41 12.82
N THR A 160 -10.80 -9.38 12.91
CA THR A 160 -11.69 -9.43 11.76
C THR A 160 -11.44 -8.27 10.80
N ALA A 161 -11.25 -7.04 11.30
CA ALA A 161 -10.89 -5.90 10.47
C ALA A 161 -9.55 -6.10 9.74
N SER A 162 -8.52 -6.63 10.40
CA SER A 162 -7.23 -6.89 9.75
C SER A 162 -7.32 -7.96 8.66
N ILE A 163 -8.16 -9.00 8.85
CA ILE A 163 -8.42 -10.02 7.82
C ILE A 163 -9.16 -9.39 6.63
N ILE A 164 -10.22 -8.63 6.89
CA ILE A 164 -10.96 -7.93 5.83
C ILE A 164 -10.00 -7.01 5.06
N GLY A 165 -9.21 -6.20 5.76
CA GLY A 165 -8.20 -5.33 5.15
C GLY A 165 -7.20 -6.11 4.31
N ALA A 166 -6.64 -7.19 4.84
CA ALA A 166 -5.66 -8.03 4.15
C ALA A 166 -6.22 -8.70 2.87
N LEU A 167 -7.52 -8.98 2.81
CA LEU A 167 -8.16 -9.58 1.64
C LEU A 167 -8.63 -8.53 0.64
N LEU A 168 -9.15 -7.41 1.13
CA LEU A 168 -9.75 -6.35 0.35
C LEU A 168 -8.68 -5.58 -0.41
N TYR A 169 -8.74 -5.63 -1.74
CA TYR A 169 -7.92 -4.76 -2.57
C TYR A 169 -8.46 -3.32 -2.52
N MET A 170 -7.84 -2.47 -1.71
CA MET A 170 -8.19 -1.05 -1.60
C MET A 170 -7.12 -0.19 -2.27
N PRO A 171 -7.41 0.46 -3.40
CA PRO A 171 -6.54 1.51 -3.92
C PRO A 171 -6.34 2.60 -2.85
N THR A 172 -5.12 3.15 -2.77
CA THR A 172 -4.73 4.15 -1.75
C THR A 172 -5.66 5.36 -1.65
N LEU A 173 -6.33 5.73 -2.75
CA LEU A 173 -7.29 6.85 -2.76
C LEU A 173 -8.68 6.47 -2.25
N LEU A 174 -9.06 5.20 -2.34
CA LEU A 174 -10.38 4.70 -1.99
C LEU A 174 -10.44 4.10 -0.57
N GLU A 175 -9.28 3.77 0.01
CA GLU A 175 -9.21 3.21 1.37
C GLU A 175 -9.97 4.06 2.41
N VAL A 176 -9.78 5.40 2.38
CA VAL A 176 -10.36 6.31 3.37
C VAL A 176 -11.87 6.44 3.19
N PRO A 177 -12.40 6.67 1.97
CA PRO A 177 -13.83 6.59 1.70
C PRO A 177 -14.43 5.25 2.12
N ILE A 178 -13.80 4.12 1.78
CA ILE A 178 -14.32 2.79 2.13
C ILE A 178 -14.45 2.64 3.65
N VAL A 179 -13.45 3.05 4.44
CA VAL A 179 -13.54 3.03 5.90
C VAL A 179 -14.59 4.02 6.42
N SER A 180 -14.64 5.22 5.85
CA SER A 180 -15.55 6.30 6.22
C SER A 180 -17.02 5.93 6.00
N THR A 181 -17.35 5.50 4.78
CA THR A 181 -18.71 5.35 4.27
C THR A 181 -19.16 3.90 4.26
N THR A 182 -18.43 2.99 3.59
CA THR A 182 -18.82 1.58 3.46
C THR A 182 -18.82 0.86 4.80
N PHE A 183 -17.75 1.01 5.59
CA PHE A 183 -17.71 0.45 6.95
C PHE A 183 -18.32 1.40 7.99
N GLY A 184 -18.63 2.64 7.63
CA GLY A 184 -19.38 3.56 8.51
C GLY A 184 -18.62 4.08 9.72
N TYR A 185 -17.29 4.24 9.65
CA TYR A 185 -16.52 4.84 10.74
C TYR A 185 -17.02 6.25 11.09
N SER A 186 -17.28 7.07 10.07
CA SER A 186 -17.76 8.45 10.26
C SER A 186 -19.19 8.52 10.81
N ALA A 187 -19.95 7.44 10.68
CA ALA A 187 -21.28 7.27 11.28
C ALA A 187 -21.22 6.62 12.68
N GLY A 188 -20.02 6.39 13.24
CA GLY A 188 -19.82 5.75 14.54
C GLY A 188 -20.18 4.26 14.57
N ILE A 189 -20.18 3.60 13.41
CA ILE A 189 -20.63 2.21 13.28
C ILE A 189 -19.52 1.22 13.58
N ILE A 190 -18.28 1.54 13.18
CA ILE A 190 -17.09 0.75 13.50
C ILE A 190 -16.21 1.47 14.51
N GLY A 191 -15.58 0.69 15.39
CA GLY A 191 -14.65 1.21 16.38
C GLY A 191 -13.38 1.76 15.76
N SER A 192 -12.70 2.65 16.50
CA SER A 192 -11.44 3.27 16.11
C SER A 192 -10.27 2.28 16.00
N GLY A 193 -10.27 1.23 16.83
CA GLY A 193 -9.29 0.15 16.76
C GLY A 193 -9.44 -0.74 15.51
N PRO A 194 -10.63 -1.27 15.21
CA PRO A 194 -10.90 -1.97 13.95
C PRO A 194 -10.63 -1.11 12.71
N ALA A 195 -11.03 0.18 12.72
CA ALA A 195 -10.73 1.10 11.62
C ALA A 195 -9.21 1.21 11.38
N LEU A 196 -8.41 1.39 12.44
CA LEU A 196 -6.95 1.44 12.32
C LEU A 196 -6.38 0.10 11.83
N SER A 197 -6.88 -1.03 12.35
CA SER A 197 -6.44 -2.37 11.93
C SER A 197 -6.63 -2.58 10.43
N LEU A 198 -7.78 -2.16 9.89
CA LEU A 198 -8.09 -2.23 8.46
C LEU A 198 -7.17 -1.32 7.63
N LEU A 199 -6.92 -0.09 8.12
CA LEU A 199 -6.06 0.92 7.46
C LEU A 199 -4.56 0.59 7.50
N LEU A 200 -4.14 -0.34 8.37
CA LEU A 200 -2.77 -0.87 8.44
C LEU A 200 -2.61 -2.13 7.60
N ALA A 201 -3.57 -3.07 7.67
CA ALA A 201 -3.50 -4.33 6.93
C ALA A 201 -3.73 -4.15 5.42
N GLY A 202 -4.73 -3.33 5.04
CA GLY A 202 -5.11 -3.10 3.64
C GLY A 202 -3.99 -2.66 2.70
N PRO A 203 -3.19 -1.63 3.03
CA PRO A 203 -2.06 -1.22 2.18
C PRO A 203 -0.88 -2.20 2.23
N ALA A 204 -0.80 -3.06 3.25
CA ALA A 204 0.32 -3.98 3.43
C ALA A 204 0.17 -5.25 2.59
N VAL A 205 -1.03 -5.83 2.51
CA VAL A 205 -1.33 -7.02 1.71
C VAL A 205 -2.74 -6.98 1.14
N SER A 206 -2.91 -7.62 -0.01
CA SER A 206 -4.18 -7.83 -0.71
C SER A 206 -4.16 -9.17 -1.44
N LEU A 207 -5.31 -9.76 -1.75
CA LEU A 207 -5.41 -11.02 -2.49
C LEU A 207 -4.49 -11.09 -3.73
N PRO A 208 -4.46 -10.08 -4.63
CA PRO A 208 -3.58 -10.11 -5.79
C PRO A 208 -2.09 -10.13 -5.42
N SER A 209 -1.69 -9.30 -4.45
CA SER A 209 -0.30 -9.24 -3.99
C SER A 209 0.14 -10.55 -3.33
N MET A 210 -0.75 -11.25 -2.62
CA MET A 210 -0.43 -12.54 -2.00
C MET A 210 -0.02 -13.59 -3.03
N PHE A 211 -0.75 -13.68 -4.16
CA PHE A 211 -0.38 -14.60 -5.24
C PHE A 211 0.96 -14.25 -5.88
N VAL A 212 1.25 -12.95 -6.04
CA VAL A 212 2.54 -12.48 -6.55
C VAL A 212 3.67 -12.82 -5.58
N LEU A 213 3.49 -12.53 -4.29
CA LEU A 213 4.46 -12.83 -3.23
C LEU A 213 4.75 -14.33 -3.11
N GLN A 214 3.73 -15.18 -3.25
CA GLN A 214 3.90 -16.64 -3.25
C GLN A 214 4.82 -17.10 -4.37
N ARG A 215 4.76 -16.48 -5.55
CA ARG A 215 5.65 -16.80 -6.68
C ARG A 215 7.08 -16.31 -6.46
N ILE A 216 7.25 -15.18 -5.77
CA ILE A 216 8.56 -14.55 -5.56
C ILE A 216 9.32 -15.18 -4.38
N MET A 217 8.66 -15.30 -3.22
CA MET A 217 9.30 -15.72 -1.96
C MET A 217 8.99 -17.16 -1.55
N GLY A 218 8.09 -17.84 -2.28
CA GLY A 218 7.57 -19.15 -1.93
C GLY A 218 6.40 -19.08 -0.92
N THR A 219 5.66 -20.17 -0.82
CA THR A 219 4.45 -20.26 0.01
C THR A 219 4.73 -20.05 1.49
N LYS A 220 5.77 -20.69 2.03
CA LYS A 220 6.12 -20.61 3.47
C LYS A 220 6.35 -19.17 3.94
N LYS A 221 7.17 -18.41 3.20
CA LYS A 221 7.49 -17.01 3.52
C LYS A 221 6.28 -16.11 3.39
N THR A 222 5.52 -16.29 2.31
CA THR A 222 4.35 -15.46 2.05
C THR A 222 3.25 -15.67 3.09
N THR A 223 2.98 -16.92 3.49
CA THR A 223 2.03 -17.17 4.58
C THR A 223 2.50 -16.54 5.90
N ALA A 224 3.78 -16.69 6.26
CA ALA A 224 4.31 -16.06 7.46
C ALA A 224 4.17 -14.52 7.43
N PHE A 225 4.47 -13.90 6.28
CA PHE A 225 4.31 -12.47 6.09
C PHE A 225 2.85 -12.01 6.25
N ILE A 226 1.91 -12.70 5.61
CA ILE A 226 0.48 -12.37 5.70
C ILE A 226 -0.01 -12.52 7.15
N THR A 227 0.32 -13.63 7.81
CA THR A 227 -0.05 -13.85 9.21
C THR A 227 0.50 -12.75 10.11
N LEU A 228 1.75 -12.34 9.89
CA LEU A 228 2.37 -11.28 10.67
C LEU A 228 1.70 -9.93 10.43
N VAL A 229 1.36 -9.59 9.19
CA VAL A 229 0.62 -8.36 8.86
C VAL A 229 -0.73 -8.33 9.57
N VAL A 230 -1.49 -9.43 9.52
CA VAL A 230 -2.79 -9.57 10.19
C VAL A 230 -2.63 -9.39 11.71
N LEU A 231 -1.72 -10.13 12.33
CA LEU A 231 -1.53 -10.09 13.79
C LEU A 231 -1.02 -8.72 14.26
N VAL A 232 0.02 -8.18 13.63
CA VAL A 232 0.61 -6.90 14.05
C VAL A 232 -0.36 -5.75 13.83
N SER A 233 -1.14 -5.75 12.74
CA SER A 233 -2.21 -4.76 12.50
C SER A 233 -3.33 -4.88 13.53
N THR A 234 -3.72 -6.12 13.89
CA THR A 234 -4.68 -6.40 14.97
C THR A 234 -4.22 -5.81 16.29
N PHE A 235 -2.97 -6.08 16.68
CA PHE A 235 -2.41 -5.58 17.94
C PHE A 235 -2.31 -4.06 17.96
N ALA A 236 -1.85 -3.44 16.87
CA ALA A 236 -1.75 -1.99 16.77
C ALA A 236 -3.13 -1.32 16.88
N GLY A 237 -4.14 -1.84 16.17
CA GLY A 237 -5.50 -1.33 16.25
C GLY A 237 -6.15 -1.58 17.60
N PHE A 238 -5.97 -2.75 18.19
CA PHE A 238 -6.49 -3.06 19.53
C PHE A 238 -5.89 -2.13 20.60
N ALA A 239 -4.56 -1.94 20.59
CA ALA A 239 -3.89 -1.03 21.50
C ALA A 239 -4.40 0.41 21.34
N TYR A 240 -4.54 0.89 20.11
CA TYR A 240 -5.08 2.22 19.83
C TYR A 240 -6.54 2.35 20.30
N GLY A 241 -7.39 1.38 19.99
CA GLY A 241 -8.80 1.36 20.36
C GLY A 241 -9.03 1.32 21.88
N LYS A 242 -8.05 0.84 22.66
CA LYS A 242 -8.10 0.89 24.13
C LYS A 242 -7.66 2.23 24.73
N VAL A 243 -6.88 3.01 24.01
CA VAL A 243 -6.34 4.30 24.48
C VAL A 243 -7.27 5.45 24.08
N VAL A 244 -7.85 5.39 22.88
CA VAL A 244 -8.58 6.52 22.26
C VAL A 244 -10.09 6.27 22.14
N GLY A 245 -10.55 5.03 22.19
CA GLY A 245 -11.96 4.66 22.07
C GLY A 245 -12.48 3.86 23.26
#